data_AF-A0A2S2NCS0-F1
#
_entry.id   AF-A0A2S2NCS0-F1
#
_cell.length_a   1.000
_cell.length_b   1.000
_cell.length_c   1.000
_cell.angle_alpha   90.00
_cell.angle_beta   90.00
_cell.angle_gamma   90.00
#
_symmetry.space_group_name_H-M   'P 1'
#
loop_
_entity.id
_entity.type
_entity.pdbx_description
1 polymer ?
#
loop_
_entity_poly.entity_id
_entity_poly.type
_entity_poly.pdbx_seq_one_letter_code
_entity_poly.pdbx_strand_id
1 'polypeptide(L)'
;PRFISIILRFIFFFYVGKISEADKVVLSNNGFSYLFEQIRLEINGIEVDSTRVLGITSSLKGYLSGTPVDYFCYENAGWTFKNDTKSTNNVGEFSACIPLKYWLGLFEDFKKILVNSRLELILTRSHSDLNAINVKSEGSATTGAVDLNKIVWKVPHITVDDE
;
A
#
# COMPACT_ATOMS: atom_id res chain seq x y z
N PRO A 1 11.86 -25.17 -21.29
CA PRO A 1 11.49 -23.79 -20.87
C PRO A 1 11.01 -23.80 -19.42
N ARG A 2 11.71 -23.14 -18.50
CA ARG A 2 11.26 -23.08 -17.10
C ARG A 2 9.99 -22.21 -17.03
N PHE A 3 8.86 -22.84 -16.73
CA PHE A 3 7.59 -22.14 -16.55
C PHE A 3 7.63 -21.39 -15.22
N ILE A 4 7.50 -20.07 -15.27
CA ILE A 4 7.33 -19.24 -14.08
C ILE A 4 5.83 -19.05 -13.87
N SER A 5 5.35 -19.56 -12.73
CA SER A 5 3.97 -19.48 -12.28
C SER A 5 3.86 -18.43 -11.17
N ILE A 6 2.95 -17.47 -11.30
CA ILE A 6 2.76 -16.40 -10.30
C ILE A 6 1.48 -16.64 -9.50
N ILE A 7 1.59 -16.61 -8.17
CA ILE A 7 0.43 -16.62 -7.26
C ILE A 7 0.07 -15.19 -6.89
N LEU A 8 -1.11 -14.74 -7.30
CA LEU A 8 -1.54 -13.36 -7.06
C LEU A 8 -1.98 -13.09 -5.61
N ARG A 9 -2.30 -14.14 -4.82
CA ARG A 9 -2.88 -14.02 -3.46
C ARG A 9 -1.91 -13.52 -2.37
N PHE A 10 -0.60 -13.60 -2.59
CA PHE A 10 0.43 -13.19 -1.61
C PHE A 10 1.30 -12.04 -2.12
N ILE A 11 0.69 -11.11 -2.85
CA ILE A 11 1.39 -9.95 -3.39
C ILE A 11 1.28 -8.78 -2.44
N PHE A 12 2.45 -8.27 -2.06
CA PHE A 12 2.59 -7.16 -1.15
C PHE A 12 3.37 -6.03 -1.80
N PHE A 13 3.02 -4.83 -1.41
CA PHE A 13 3.73 -3.62 -1.73
C PHE A 13 4.41 -3.10 -0.47
N PHE A 14 5.74 -3.10 -0.47
CA PHE A 14 6.54 -2.68 0.66
C PHE A 14 7.22 -1.35 0.35
N TYR A 15 7.19 -0.42 1.27
CA TYR A 15 8.00 0.79 1.14
C TYR A 15 8.46 1.34 2.47
N VAL A 16 9.56 2.09 2.39
CA VAL A 16 10.24 2.74 3.51
C VAL A 16 10.34 4.21 3.18
N GLY A 17 10.09 5.04 4.18
CA GLY A 17 10.17 6.47 4.02
C GLY A 17 10.35 7.20 5.34
N LYS A 18 10.30 8.52 5.23
CA LYS A 18 10.41 9.44 6.34
C LYS A 18 9.44 10.61 6.17
N ILE A 19 8.93 11.11 7.28
CA ILE A 19 8.09 12.31 7.32
C ILE A 19 8.92 13.47 7.85
N SER A 20 8.83 14.61 7.19
CA SER A 20 9.41 15.86 7.69
C SER A 20 8.62 16.37 8.90
N GLU A 21 9.26 17.17 9.77
CA GLU A 21 8.59 17.76 10.94
C GLU A 21 7.89 16.71 11.82
N ALA A 22 8.54 15.57 12.03
CA ALA A 22 7.99 14.42 12.77
C ALA A 22 7.59 14.74 14.22
N ASP A 23 8.05 15.85 14.77
CA ASP A 23 7.62 16.41 16.05
C ASP A 23 6.24 17.05 15.96
N LYS A 24 5.86 17.62 14.81
CA LYS A 24 4.62 18.38 14.59
C LYS A 24 3.54 17.63 13.83
N VAL A 25 3.90 16.66 13.00
CA VAL A 25 2.95 15.91 12.16
C VAL A 25 2.99 14.40 12.39
N VAL A 26 1.91 13.72 12.01
CA VAL A 26 1.78 12.25 12.02
C VAL A 26 1.12 11.77 10.73
N LEU A 27 1.27 10.50 10.38
CA LEU A 27 0.46 9.93 9.30
C LEU A 27 -1.01 9.92 9.69
N SER A 28 -1.85 10.21 8.71
CA SER A 28 -3.28 9.95 8.82
C SER A 28 -3.54 8.44 8.86
N ASN A 29 -4.71 8.05 9.36
CA ASN A 29 -5.14 6.65 9.26
C ASN A 29 -5.20 6.25 7.77
N ASN A 30 -4.58 5.11 7.41
CA ASN A 30 -4.39 4.69 6.02
C ASN A 30 -3.57 5.70 5.17
N GLY A 31 -2.78 6.58 5.80
CA GLY A 31 -2.03 7.66 5.15
C GLY A 31 -1.09 7.20 4.05
N PHE A 32 -0.60 5.98 4.18
CA PHE A 32 0.15 5.24 3.18
C PHE A 32 -0.55 5.12 1.81
N SER A 33 -1.86 4.89 1.80
CA SER A 33 -2.64 4.83 0.55
C SER A 33 -2.86 6.21 -0.05
N TYR A 34 -2.90 7.27 0.77
CA TYR A 34 -3.05 8.66 0.32
C TYR A 34 -1.82 9.23 -0.37
N LEU A 35 -0.66 8.59 -0.26
CA LEU A 35 0.54 8.98 -1.00
C LEU A 35 0.35 8.84 -2.50
N PHE A 36 -0.53 7.95 -2.96
CA PHE A 36 -0.75 7.67 -4.37
C PHE A 36 -2.16 8.11 -4.80
N GLU A 37 -2.24 8.70 -5.99
CA GLU A 37 -3.50 9.05 -6.63
C GLU A 37 -4.13 7.83 -7.29
N GLN A 38 -3.31 7.03 -7.97
CA GLN A 38 -3.76 5.88 -8.74
C GLN A 38 -2.78 4.72 -8.61
N ILE A 39 -3.35 3.51 -8.61
CA ILE A 39 -2.66 2.26 -8.89
C ILE A 39 -3.30 1.58 -10.09
N ARG A 40 -2.48 1.00 -10.97
CA ARG A 40 -2.91 0.26 -12.16
C ARG A 40 -2.08 -1.01 -12.29
N LEU A 41 -2.75 -2.11 -12.53
CA LEU A 41 -2.14 -3.38 -12.84
C LEU A 41 -2.34 -3.70 -14.32
N GLU A 42 -1.24 -3.97 -15.00
CA GLU A 42 -1.25 -4.45 -16.38
C GLU A 42 -0.70 -5.87 -16.45
N ILE A 43 -1.36 -6.71 -17.24
CA ILE A 43 -0.92 -8.06 -17.58
C ILE A 43 -0.75 -8.12 -19.09
N ASN A 44 0.46 -8.43 -19.56
CA ASN A 44 0.82 -8.45 -20.98
C ASN A 44 0.45 -7.13 -21.71
N GLY A 45 0.62 -5.99 -21.04
CA GLY A 45 0.32 -4.66 -21.58
C GLY A 45 -1.17 -4.30 -21.62
N ILE A 46 -2.05 -5.12 -21.02
CA ILE A 46 -3.48 -4.83 -20.89
C ILE A 46 -3.77 -4.47 -19.43
N GLU A 47 -4.39 -3.32 -19.19
CA GLU A 47 -4.93 -2.96 -17.88
C GLU A 47 -6.03 -3.95 -17.48
N VAL A 48 -5.80 -4.66 -16.38
CA VAL A 48 -6.75 -5.65 -15.85
C VAL A 48 -7.47 -5.16 -14.60
N ASP A 49 -6.87 -4.21 -13.87
CA ASP A 49 -7.46 -3.60 -12.69
C ASP A 49 -6.80 -2.24 -12.39
N SER A 50 -7.57 -1.31 -11.85
CA SER A 50 -7.11 0.03 -11.49
C SER A 50 -8.00 0.64 -10.43
N THR A 51 -7.38 1.31 -9.47
CA THR A 51 -8.06 2.13 -8.46
C THR A 51 -7.55 3.56 -8.50
N ARG A 52 -8.48 4.52 -8.63
CA ARG A 52 -8.22 5.96 -8.53
C ARG A 52 -8.65 6.52 -7.18
N VAL A 53 -8.14 7.70 -6.84
CA VAL A 53 -8.35 8.35 -5.55
C VAL A 53 -8.03 7.37 -4.42
N LEU A 54 -6.86 6.72 -4.55
CA LEU A 54 -6.54 5.46 -3.86
C LEU A 54 -6.73 5.52 -2.35
N GLY A 55 -6.29 6.62 -1.72
CA GLY A 55 -6.47 6.83 -0.28
C GLY A 55 -7.93 6.81 0.16
N ILE A 56 -8.84 7.47 -0.58
CA ILE A 56 -10.27 7.49 -0.24
C ILE A 56 -10.90 6.13 -0.50
N THR A 57 -10.68 5.56 -1.68
CA THR A 57 -11.29 4.29 -2.10
C THR A 57 -10.86 3.13 -1.18
N SER A 58 -9.57 3.03 -0.88
CA SER A 58 -9.05 1.99 0.04
C SER A 58 -9.50 2.20 1.49
N SER A 59 -9.67 3.46 1.94
CA SER A 59 -10.23 3.74 3.26
C SER A 59 -11.69 3.30 3.35
N LEU A 60 -12.51 3.65 2.36
CA LEU A 60 -13.92 3.22 2.32
C LEU A 60 -14.03 1.69 2.34
N LYS A 61 -13.21 1.03 1.53
CA LYS A 61 -13.12 -0.43 1.50
C LYS A 61 -12.71 -1.00 2.85
N GLY A 62 -11.62 -0.52 3.43
CA GLY A 62 -11.11 -1.00 4.73
C GLY A 62 -12.10 -0.83 5.88
N TYR A 63 -12.88 0.25 5.91
CA TYR A 63 -13.93 0.42 6.91
C TYR A 63 -15.12 -0.54 6.72
N LEU A 64 -15.48 -0.87 5.48
CA LEU A 64 -16.62 -1.73 5.17
C LEU A 64 -16.29 -3.23 5.22
N SER A 65 -15.09 -3.62 4.81
CA SER A 65 -14.66 -5.02 4.68
C SER A 65 -13.61 -5.44 5.71
N GLY A 66 -13.13 -4.52 6.54
CA GLY A 66 -12.19 -4.81 7.61
C GLY A 66 -12.78 -5.77 8.64
N THR A 67 -12.04 -6.82 8.96
CA THR A 67 -12.42 -7.76 10.03
C THR A 67 -11.31 -7.79 11.09
N PRO A 68 -11.64 -8.10 12.37
CA PRO A 68 -10.64 -8.21 13.42
C PRO A 68 -9.54 -9.25 13.14
N VAL A 69 -9.81 -10.23 12.27
CA VAL A 69 -8.82 -11.26 11.87
C VAL A 69 -7.65 -10.65 11.10
N ASP A 70 -7.89 -9.59 10.35
CA ASP A 70 -6.87 -8.91 9.53
C ASP A 70 -6.19 -7.76 10.28
N TYR A 71 -6.39 -7.61 11.59
CA TYR A 71 -5.92 -6.48 12.40
C TYR A 71 -4.45 -6.12 12.14
N PHE A 72 -3.54 -7.09 12.26
CA PHE A 72 -2.10 -6.87 12.05
C PHE A 72 -1.76 -6.54 10.60
N CYS A 73 -2.51 -7.05 9.63
CA CYS A 73 -2.32 -6.72 8.21
C CYS A 73 -2.71 -5.26 7.94
N TYR A 74 -3.82 -4.80 8.52
CA TYR A 74 -4.23 -3.40 8.42
C TYR A 74 -3.25 -2.46 9.12
N GLU A 75 -2.75 -2.84 10.30
CA GLU A 75 -1.75 -2.07 11.03
C GLU A 75 -0.45 -1.89 10.23
N ASN A 76 0.06 -2.98 9.65
CA ASN A 76 1.22 -2.94 8.73
C ASN A 76 0.95 -2.11 7.46
N ALA A 77 -0.31 -1.99 7.06
CA ALA A 77 -0.76 -1.15 5.95
C ALA A 77 -1.07 0.30 6.35
N GLY A 78 -0.73 0.71 7.59
CA GLY A 78 -0.85 2.09 8.05
C GLY A 78 -2.17 2.43 8.70
N TRP A 79 -2.95 1.43 9.11
CA TRP A 79 -4.17 1.66 9.87
C TRP A 79 -3.87 1.77 11.36
N THR A 80 -4.34 2.86 11.95
CA THR A 80 -4.22 3.13 13.38
C THR A 80 -5.55 2.81 14.05
N PHE A 81 -5.56 1.81 14.93
CA PHE A 81 -6.73 1.47 15.74
C PHE A 81 -6.64 2.13 17.12
N LYS A 82 -7.61 1.85 18.00
CA LYS A 82 -7.77 2.51 19.33
C LYS A 82 -6.56 2.44 20.28
N ASN A 83 -5.52 1.67 19.96
CA ASN A 83 -4.37 1.41 20.85
C ASN A 83 -3.17 2.33 20.62
N ASP A 84 -3.37 3.50 20.00
CA ASP A 84 -2.33 4.54 19.84
C ASP A 84 -1.08 4.03 19.08
N THR A 85 -1.26 3.06 18.19
CA THR A 85 -0.17 2.49 17.41
C THR A 85 0.29 3.51 16.38
N LYS A 86 1.55 3.92 16.51
CA LYS A 86 2.17 4.91 15.64
C LYS A 86 2.86 4.20 14.49
N SER A 87 2.47 4.54 13.27
CA SER A 87 3.10 4.04 12.05
C SER A 87 4.51 4.60 11.80
N THR A 88 5.01 5.47 12.69
CA THR A 88 6.31 6.14 12.59
C THR A 88 7.05 6.09 13.92
N ASN A 89 8.38 6.10 13.87
CA ASN A 89 9.21 6.29 15.04
C ASN A 89 9.32 7.79 15.42
N ASN A 90 10.03 8.09 16.53
CA ASN A 90 10.16 9.47 17.05
C ASN A 90 10.88 10.44 16.09
N VAL A 91 11.60 9.93 15.08
CA VAL A 91 12.28 10.74 14.07
C VAL A 91 11.53 10.76 12.73
N GLY A 92 10.33 10.17 12.66
CA GLY A 92 9.45 10.18 11.49
C GLY A 92 9.71 9.11 10.45
N GLU A 93 10.60 8.14 10.74
CA GLU A 93 10.87 7.03 9.83
C GLU A 93 9.78 5.96 9.97
N PHE A 94 9.46 5.32 8.84
CA PHE A 94 8.45 4.28 8.79
C PHE A 94 8.79 3.21 7.76
N SER A 95 8.15 2.05 7.93
CA SER A 95 8.07 1.01 6.92
C SER A 95 6.64 0.49 6.83
N ALA A 96 6.13 0.35 5.62
CA ALA A 96 4.79 -0.14 5.34
C ALA A 96 4.85 -1.45 4.57
N CYS A 97 3.94 -2.37 4.87
CA CYS A 97 3.70 -3.57 4.09
C CYS A 97 2.20 -3.65 3.77
N ILE A 98 1.85 -3.40 2.51
CA ILE A 98 0.47 -3.28 2.07
C ILE A 98 0.12 -4.49 1.19
N PRO A 99 -0.76 -5.39 1.67
CA PRO A 99 -1.38 -6.39 0.81
C PRO A 99 -2.13 -5.71 -0.35
N LEU A 100 -1.83 -6.06 -1.61
CA LEU A 100 -2.47 -5.39 -2.75
C LEU A 100 -3.97 -5.64 -2.85
N LYS A 101 -4.52 -6.64 -2.13
CA LYS A 101 -5.96 -6.87 -1.98
C LYS A 101 -6.71 -5.63 -1.45
N TYR A 102 -6.04 -4.78 -0.66
CA TYR A 102 -6.62 -3.54 -0.13
C TYR A 102 -6.70 -2.43 -1.17
N TRP A 103 -5.94 -2.55 -2.27
CA TRP A 103 -5.83 -1.53 -3.30
C TRP A 103 -6.51 -1.91 -4.61
N LEU A 104 -6.53 -3.20 -4.97
CA LEU A 104 -7.03 -3.71 -6.23
C LEU A 104 -7.93 -4.93 -5.98
N GLY A 105 -9.10 -4.97 -6.62
CA GLY A 105 -10.09 -6.03 -6.44
C GLY A 105 -9.64 -7.38 -7.01
N LEU A 106 -8.81 -7.37 -8.06
CA LEU A 106 -8.27 -8.61 -8.65
C LEU A 106 -7.58 -9.49 -7.60
N PHE A 107 -6.84 -8.87 -6.67
CA PHE A 107 -6.07 -9.62 -5.66
C PHE A 107 -6.91 -10.21 -4.53
N GLU A 108 -8.20 -9.89 -4.43
CA GLU A 108 -9.09 -10.50 -3.44
C GLU A 108 -9.54 -11.89 -3.86
N ASP A 109 -9.99 -12.01 -5.11
CA ASP A 109 -10.74 -13.18 -5.56
C ASP A 109 -10.04 -13.99 -6.65
N PHE A 110 -8.97 -13.47 -7.25
CA PHE A 110 -8.28 -14.19 -8.32
C PHE A 110 -7.45 -15.35 -7.79
N LYS A 111 -7.97 -16.56 -7.97
CA LYS A 111 -7.36 -17.82 -7.49
C LYS A 111 -6.57 -18.56 -8.56
N LYS A 112 -6.47 -18.03 -9.78
CA LYS A 112 -5.72 -18.67 -10.87
C LYS A 112 -4.26 -18.27 -10.85
N ILE A 113 -3.42 -19.14 -11.40
CA ILE A 113 -1.99 -18.89 -11.60
C ILE A 113 -1.82 -18.21 -12.96
N LEU A 114 -0.95 -17.21 -13.02
CA LEU A 114 -0.49 -16.65 -14.29
C LEU A 114 0.79 -17.34 -14.72
N VAL A 115 0.80 -17.86 -15.94
CA VAL A 115 1.96 -18.56 -16.54
C VAL A 115 2.51 -17.69 -17.67
N ASN A 116 3.82 -17.49 -17.68
CA ASN A 116 4.54 -16.76 -18.74
C ASN A 116 3.91 -15.39 -19.07
N SER A 117 3.41 -14.69 -18.05
CA SER A 117 2.77 -13.38 -18.21
C SER A 117 3.69 -12.27 -17.69
N ARG A 118 3.77 -11.17 -18.44
CA ARG A 118 4.44 -9.93 -18.01
C ARG A 118 3.48 -9.18 -17.09
N LEU A 119 3.95 -8.83 -15.89
CA LEU A 119 3.19 -8.02 -14.94
C LEU A 119 3.83 -6.65 -14.77
N GLU A 120 3.01 -5.61 -14.80
CA GLU A 120 3.43 -4.23 -14.56
C GLU A 120 2.49 -3.59 -13.54
N LEU A 121 3.07 -3.02 -12.49
CA LEU A 121 2.34 -2.26 -11.48
C LEU A 121 2.75 -0.80 -11.60
N ILE A 122 1.81 0.04 -11.97
CA ILE A 122 2.02 1.47 -12.17
C ILE A 122 1.37 2.22 -11.01
N LEU A 123 2.14 3.09 -10.36
CA LEU A 123 1.70 3.94 -9.28
C LEU A 123 1.90 5.41 -9.67
N THR A 124 0.82 6.17 -9.57
CA THR A 124 0.85 7.62 -9.76
C THR A 124 0.87 8.28 -8.39
N ARG A 125 1.95 9.01 -8.07
CA ARG A 125 2.05 9.79 -6.82
C ARG A 125 0.96 10.86 -6.77
N SER A 126 0.33 11.06 -5.61
CA SER A 126 -0.57 12.19 -5.41
C SER A 126 0.17 13.51 -5.53
N HIS A 127 -0.53 14.57 -5.96
CA HIS A 127 0.07 15.90 -6.13
C HIS A 127 0.45 16.56 -4.79
N SER A 128 -0.11 16.09 -3.67
CA SER A 128 0.16 16.64 -2.33
C SER A 128 0.04 15.57 -1.24
N ASP A 129 0.68 15.82 -0.09
CA ASP A 129 0.66 14.93 1.07
C ASP A 129 -0.36 15.30 2.14
N LEU A 130 -1.19 16.30 1.85
CA LEU A 130 -2.16 16.85 2.80
C LEU A 130 -3.13 15.79 3.36
N ASN A 131 -3.51 14.81 2.54
CA ASN A 131 -4.40 13.73 3.00
C ASN A 131 -3.65 12.58 3.68
N ALA A 132 -2.33 12.49 3.52
CA ALA A 132 -1.49 11.45 4.11
C ALA A 132 -0.98 11.83 5.51
N ILE A 133 -1.07 13.12 5.88
CA ILE A 133 -0.47 13.69 7.08
C ILE A 133 -1.50 14.50 7.87
N ASN A 134 -1.54 14.33 9.18
CA ASN A 134 -2.29 15.15 10.13
C ASN A 134 -1.33 15.95 11.03
N VAL A 135 -1.75 17.16 11.42
CA VAL A 135 -1.02 17.98 12.41
C VAL A 135 -1.35 17.49 13.82
N LYS A 136 -0.35 17.37 14.70
CA LYS A 136 -0.53 16.90 16.09
C LYS A 136 -1.23 17.90 17.01
N SER A 137 -1.16 19.20 16.70
CA SER A 137 -1.71 20.28 17.54
C SER A 137 -2.37 21.37 16.70
N GLU A 138 -3.55 21.82 17.15
CA GLU A 138 -4.28 22.92 16.54
C GLU A 138 -3.48 24.23 16.68
N GLY A 139 -3.06 24.82 15.56
CA GLY A 139 -2.41 26.15 15.52
C GLY A 139 -1.03 26.22 14.87
N SER A 140 -0.40 25.09 14.52
CA SER A 140 0.82 25.08 13.72
C SER A 140 0.48 24.79 12.25
N ALA A 141 0.53 25.81 11.39
CA ALA A 141 0.52 25.59 9.95
C ALA A 141 1.86 24.97 9.56
N THR A 142 1.89 23.65 9.35
CA THR A 142 3.10 22.92 8.98
C THR A 142 2.85 22.12 7.72
N THR A 143 3.66 22.35 6.69
CA THR A 143 3.68 21.54 5.47
C THR A 143 4.64 20.36 5.68
N GLY A 144 4.20 19.40 6.49
CA GLY A 144 4.83 18.08 6.53
C GLY A 144 4.82 17.45 5.14
N ALA A 145 5.85 16.68 4.82
CA ALA A 145 6.01 15.99 3.55
C ALA A 145 6.48 14.56 3.81
N VAL A 146 6.13 13.64 2.91
CA VAL A 146 6.55 12.25 2.96
C VAL A 146 7.57 11.95 1.86
N ASP A 147 8.79 11.63 2.30
CA ASP A 147 9.87 11.16 1.43
C ASP A 147 9.87 9.63 1.38
N LEU A 148 9.75 9.05 0.18
CA LEU A 148 9.85 7.62 -0.03
C LEU A 148 11.28 7.25 -0.43
N ASN A 149 11.99 6.53 0.43
CA ASN A 149 13.37 6.11 0.19
C ASN A 149 13.47 4.81 -0.60
N LYS A 150 12.50 3.91 -0.41
CA LYS A 150 12.51 2.58 -1.03
C LYS A 150 11.10 2.11 -1.31
N ILE A 151 10.90 1.59 -2.51
CA ILE A 151 9.65 0.96 -2.94
C ILE A 151 10.00 -0.43 -3.49
N VAL A 152 9.30 -1.46 -3.03
CA VAL A 152 9.49 -2.85 -3.45
C VAL A 152 8.14 -3.52 -3.67
N TRP A 153 7.95 -4.01 -4.89
CA TRP A 153 6.85 -4.90 -5.19
C TRP A 153 7.29 -6.36 -4.99
N LYS A 154 6.60 -7.09 -4.12
CA LYS A 154 6.87 -8.50 -3.83
C LYS A 154 5.88 -9.38 -4.59
N VAL A 155 6.38 -10.05 -5.63
CA VAL A 155 5.62 -11.00 -6.45
C VAL A 155 6.15 -12.42 -6.20
N PRO A 156 5.36 -13.31 -5.57
CA PRO A 156 5.79 -14.69 -5.35
C PRO A 156 5.71 -15.45 -6.67
N HIS A 157 6.78 -16.18 -6.98
CA HIS A 157 6.88 -17.04 -8.15
C HIS A 157 7.12 -18.49 -7.71
N ILE A 158 6.56 -19.41 -8.48
CA ILE A 158 6.76 -20.85 -8.37
C ILE A 158 7.39 -21.31 -9.67
N THR A 159 8.45 -22.09 -9.54
CA THR A 159 9.04 -22.85 -10.63
C THR A 159 8.58 -24.30 -10.52
N VAL A 160 8.26 -24.91 -11.66
CA VAL A 160 8.03 -26.35 -11.72
C VAL A 160 9.39 -27.03 -11.58
N ASP A 161 9.49 -28.01 -10.68
CA ASP A 161 10.67 -28.88 -10.58
C ASP A 161 10.51 -30.05 -11.56
N ASP A 162 11.57 -30.39 -12.28
CA ASP A 162 11.56 -31.42 -13.33
C ASP A 162 11.91 -32.81 -12.74
N GLU A 163 11.30 -33.19 -11.60
CA GLU A 163 11.38 -34.58 -11.08
C GLU A 163 10.31 -35.49 -11.71
#